data_AF-A0A9X7TKV8-F1
#
_entry.id   AF-A0A9X7TKV8-F1
#
_cell.length_a   1.000
_cell.length_b   1.000
_cell.length_c   1.000
_cell.angle_alpha   90.00
_cell.angle_beta   90.00
_cell.angle_gamma   90.00
#
_symmetry.space_group_name_H-M   'P 1'
#
loop_
_entity.id
_entity.type
_entity.pdbx_description
1 polymer ?
#
loop_
_entity_poly.entity_id
_entity_poly.type
_entity_poly.pdbx_seq_one_letter_code
_entity_poly.pdbx_strand_id
1 'polypeptide(L)'
;MKISDKVIRLIIVLTIMKFLVILPLYFISNSDTFCLLTSKWDSALFETIAKYGYIKPYLLAFPPIYPFLIHLVNVIFGNYHISALLVTNIFGYLFPIIVYKALDYKTALLLELFPIYIIYSTLPYSDVIYLTAIALVFYFLKKGKILPASIAMGFAIASFYSTALTLPSFVVKLKQSFLKFVIIPLIFGFSILSWYYVSTGNPFYYFELERSYWGVKFVAPLAQANWLMSGWFTTQHWTILSLELRPIDWLIRNLCFEIFFIILTLMLLRLKDKDKLFYLIYSLSVIIPLFFIVGTPVISIPRLLLAAFPSFYSLKINKIWLLIYVITSAALTPLFTFWQIYAFFS
;
A
#
# COMPACT_ATOMS: atom_id res chain seq x y z
N MET A 1 -21.01 -9.34 -20.42
CA MET A 1 -19.84 -8.47 -20.64
C MET A 1 -18.62 -9.37 -20.86
N LYS A 2 -17.99 -9.40 -22.05
CA LYS A 2 -16.84 -10.29 -22.30
C LYS A 2 -15.63 -9.79 -21.51
N ILE A 3 -15.05 -10.67 -20.68
CA ILE A 3 -13.77 -10.39 -20.01
C ILE A 3 -12.70 -10.33 -21.11
N SER A 4 -11.90 -9.27 -21.13
CA SER A 4 -10.81 -9.13 -22.11
C SER A 4 -9.70 -10.12 -21.80
N ASP A 5 -9.09 -10.72 -22.83
CA ASP A 5 -7.92 -11.61 -22.71
C ASP A 5 -6.80 -11.00 -21.84
N LYS A 6 -6.63 -9.67 -21.90
CA LYS A 6 -5.66 -8.94 -21.07
C LYS A 6 -5.98 -9.03 -19.57
N VAL A 7 -7.26 -8.97 -19.20
CA VAL A 7 -7.69 -9.13 -17.81
C VAL A 7 -7.43 -10.56 -17.33
N ILE A 8 -7.72 -11.55 -18.16
CA ILE A 8 -7.44 -12.96 -17.86
C ILE A 8 -5.94 -13.16 -17.61
N ARG A 9 -5.07 -12.57 -18.46
CA ARG A 9 -3.62 -12.63 -18.29
C ARG A 9 -3.15 -12.01 -16.97
N LEU A 10 -3.66 -10.83 -16.59
CA LEU A 10 -3.33 -10.19 -15.30
C LEU A 10 -3.68 -11.13 -14.13
N ILE A 11 -4.88 -11.71 -14.15
CA ILE A 11 -5.33 -12.65 -13.11
C ILE A 11 -4.41 -13.87 -13.02
N ILE A 12 -4.08 -14.48 -14.16
CA ILE A 12 -3.22 -15.68 -14.20
C ILE A 12 -1.81 -15.33 -13.70
N VAL A 13 -1.21 -14.26 -14.21
CA VAL A 13 0.15 -13.85 -13.84
C VAL A 13 0.23 -13.54 -12.36
N LEU A 14 -0.68 -12.71 -11.83
CA LEU A 14 -0.67 -12.39 -10.40
C LEU A 14 -0.86 -13.65 -9.55
N THR A 15 -1.78 -14.55 -9.94
CA THR A 15 -2.00 -15.82 -9.23
C THR A 15 -0.72 -16.67 -9.16
N ILE A 16 0.00 -16.80 -10.28
CA ILE A 16 1.29 -17.50 -10.31
C ILE A 16 2.30 -16.82 -9.37
N MET A 17 2.38 -15.50 -9.38
CA MET A 17 3.31 -14.77 -8.51
C MET A 17 2.96 -14.88 -7.02
N LYS A 18 1.68 -14.97 -6.65
CA LYS A 18 1.28 -15.18 -5.24
C LYS A 18 1.77 -16.52 -4.69
N PHE A 19 1.95 -17.54 -5.53
CA PHE A 19 2.59 -18.79 -5.09
C PHE A 19 4.04 -18.59 -4.64
N LEU A 20 4.74 -17.56 -5.13
CA LEU A 20 6.08 -17.21 -4.66
C LEU A 20 6.09 -16.57 -3.27
N VAL A 21 4.93 -16.20 -2.72
CA VAL A 21 4.78 -15.80 -1.31
C VAL A 21 4.42 -17.03 -0.46
N ILE A 22 3.49 -17.86 -0.95
CA ILE A 22 2.92 -18.97 -0.18
C ILE A 22 3.88 -20.18 -0.10
N LEU A 23 4.44 -20.62 -1.24
CA LEU A 23 5.26 -21.84 -1.30
C LEU A 23 6.53 -21.78 -0.44
N PRO A 24 7.31 -20.68 -0.46
CA PRO A 24 8.52 -20.63 0.37
C PRO A 24 8.21 -20.74 1.86
N LEU A 25 7.10 -20.13 2.31
CA LEU A 25 6.64 -20.27 3.69
C LEU A 25 6.15 -21.68 3.99
N TYR A 26 5.44 -22.31 3.05
CA TYR A 26 5.01 -23.71 3.17
C TYR A 26 6.18 -24.67 3.41
N PHE A 27 7.24 -24.56 2.62
CA PHE A 27 8.40 -25.45 2.75
C PHE A 27 9.18 -25.27 4.06
N ILE A 28 9.10 -24.11 4.70
CA ILE A 28 9.81 -23.84 5.96
C ILE A 28 8.95 -24.15 7.18
N SER A 29 7.65 -23.81 7.13
CA SER A 29 6.77 -23.83 8.30
C SER A 29 5.72 -24.95 8.29
N ASN A 30 5.60 -25.71 7.19
CA ASN A 30 4.68 -26.83 7.02
C ASN A 30 3.24 -26.51 7.49
N SER A 31 2.81 -27.07 8.62
CA SER A 31 1.46 -26.89 9.16
C SER A 31 1.18 -25.46 9.64
N ASP A 32 2.22 -24.70 10.00
CA ASP A 32 2.06 -23.37 10.59
C ASP A 32 1.92 -22.26 9.54
N THR A 33 2.03 -22.60 8.25
CA THR A 33 2.01 -21.62 7.16
C THR A 33 0.76 -20.76 7.16
N PHE A 34 -0.42 -21.37 7.33
CA PHE A 34 -1.66 -20.60 7.35
C PHE A 34 -1.66 -19.60 8.51
N CYS A 35 -1.27 -20.05 9.71
CA CYS A 35 -1.14 -19.19 10.88
C CYS A 35 -0.15 -18.04 10.62
N LEU A 36 1.03 -18.31 10.07
CA LEU A 36 2.02 -17.27 9.76
C LEU A 36 1.52 -16.27 8.70
N LEU A 37 0.79 -16.74 7.70
CA LEU A 37 0.21 -15.89 6.66
C LEU A 37 -0.88 -14.95 7.22
N THR A 38 -1.69 -15.41 8.18
CA THR A 38 -2.88 -14.67 8.62
C THR A 38 -2.73 -13.95 9.95
N SER A 39 -1.86 -14.40 10.84
CA SER A 39 -1.80 -13.87 12.21
C SER A 39 -0.68 -12.85 12.45
N LYS A 40 0.26 -12.71 11.50
CA LYS A 40 1.37 -11.80 11.70
C LYS A 40 0.92 -10.35 11.44
N TRP A 41 1.52 -9.41 12.18
CA TRP A 41 1.44 -7.96 11.95
C TRP A 41 0.08 -7.30 12.26
N ASP A 42 -0.17 -6.20 11.54
CA ASP A 42 -1.42 -5.45 11.45
C ASP A 42 -2.62 -6.36 11.16
N SER A 43 -2.43 -7.55 10.56
CA SER A 43 -3.53 -8.49 10.32
C SER A 43 -4.27 -8.86 11.59
N ALA A 44 -3.55 -9.28 12.64
CA ALA A 44 -4.16 -9.61 13.93
C ALA A 44 -4.90 -8.41 14.55
N LEU A 45 -4.40 -7.20 14.32
CA LEU A 45 -5.03 -5.96 14.78
C LEU A 45 -6.33 -5.69 14.02
N PHE A 46 -6.33 -5.82 12.69
CA PHE A 46 -7.53 -5.67 11.86
C PHE A 46 -8.59 -6.73 12.16
N GLU A 47 -8.18 -7.98 12.35
CA GLU A 47 -9.08 -9.07 12.76
C GLU A 47 -9.65 -8.83 14.17
N THR A 48 -8.83 -8.33 15.10
CA THR A 48 -9.29 -7.95 16.45
C THR A 48 -10.36 -6.86 16.35
N ILE A 49 -10.14 -5.82 15.53
CA ILE A 49 -11.13 -4.76 15.33
C ILE A 49 -12.39 -5.31 14.65
N ALA A 50 -12.25 -6.19 13.67
CA ALA A 50 -13.39 -6.79 12.97
C ALA A 50 -14.26 -7.65 13.91
N LYS A 51 -13.63 -8.31 14.89
CA LYS A 51 -14.30 -9.23 15.82
C LYS A 51 -14.86 -8.52 17.05
N TYR A 52 -14.13 -7.57 17.62
CA TYR A 52 -14.44 -6.98 18.92
C TYR A 52 -14.62 -5.45 18.88
N GLY A 53 -14.33 -4.81 17.74
CA GLY A 53 -14.28 -3.35 17.64
C GLY A 53 -13.01 -2.76 18.26
N TYR A 54 -13.04 -1.45 18.47
CA TYR A 54 -11.90 -0.68 18.99
C TYR A 54 -11.76 -0.80 20.53
N ILE A 55 -11.46 -2.01 21.01
CA ILE A 55 -11.39 -2.34 22.44
C ILE A 55 -10.15 -1.80 23.17
N LYS A 56 -9.15 -1.29 22.44
CA LYS A 56 -7.91 -0.73 23.00
C LYS A 56 -7.55 0.58 22.28
N PRO A 57 -6.99 1.59 22.98
CA PRO A 57 -6.73 2.90 22.38
C PRO A 57 -5.85 2.86 21.12
N TYR A 58 -4.78 2.06 21.11
CA TYR A 58 -3.90 1.97 19.95
C TYR A 58 -4.59 1.40 18.70
N LEU A 59 -5.69 0.65 18.85
CA LEU A 59 -6.44 0.15 17.69
C LEU A 59 -7.06 1.30 16.89
N LEU A 60 -7.33 2.45 17.52
CA LEU A 60 -7.89 3.63 16.85
C LEU A 60 -6.95 4.22 15.79
N ALA A 61 -5.68 3.80 15.71
CA ALA A 61 -4.78 4.15 14.62
C ALA A 61 -5.13 3.45 13.30
N PHE A 62 -5.91 2.37 13.35
CA PHE A 62 -6.27 1.57 12.18
C PHE A 62 -7.61 2.01 11.59
N PRO A 63 -7.68 2.34 10.28
CA PRO A 63 -8.92 2.79 9.66
C PRO A 63 -10.03 1.72 9.64
N PRO A 64 -11.31 2.11 9.76
CA PRO A 64 -12.41 1.17 10.01
C PRO A 64 -12.85 0.37 8.78
N ILE A 65 -12.50 0.82 7.57
CA ILE A 65 -13.02 0.23 6.33
C ILE A 65 -12.60 -1.23 6.17
N TYR A 66 -11.32 -1.55 6.39
CA TYR A 66 -10.85 -2.93 6.24
C TYR A 66 -11.47 -3.87 7.30
N PRO A 67 -11.44 -3.58 8.61
CA PRO A 67 -12.15 -4.36 9.62
C PRO A 67 -13.64 -4.57 9.31
N PHE A 68 -14.33 -3.54 8.81
CA PHE A 68 -15.73 -3.65 8.42
C PHE A 68 -15.93 -4.66 7.28
N LEU A 69 -15.09 -4.61 6.24
CA LEU A 69 -15.14 -5.57 5.14
C LEU A 69 -14.83 -7.00 5.61
N ILE A 70 -13.87 -7.19 6.51
CA ILE A 70 -13.57 -8.48 7.13
C ILE A 70 -14.82 -8.99 7.86
N HIS A 71 -15.46 -8.16 8.67
CA HIS A 71 -16.67 -8.52 9.41
C HIS A 71 -17.81 -8.95 8.49
N LEU A 72 -18.06 -8.21 7.39
CA LEU A 72 -19.08 -8.58 6.40
C LEU A 72 -18.81 -9.93 5.75
N VAL A 73 -17.56 -10.21 5.36
CA VAL A 73 -17.20 -11.51 4.78
C VAL A 73 -17.28 -12.62 5.83
N ASN A 74 -16.95 -12.32 7.09
CA ASN A 74 -17.04 -13.28 8.19
C ASN A 74 -18.48 -13.76 8.45
N VAL A 75 -19.50 -12.95 8.18
CA VAL A 75 -20.91 -13.39 8.26
C VAL A 75 -21.17 -14.60 7.34
N ILE A 76 -20.44 -14.72 6.23
CA ILE A 76 -20.60 -15.81 5.26
C ILE A 76 -19.70 -17.01 5.61
N PHE A 77 -18.44 -16.77 5.98
CA PHE A 77 -17.43 -17.83 6.14
C PHE A 77 -17.21 -18.28 7.59
N GLY A 78 -17.69 -17.54 8.58
CA GLY A 78 -17.54 -17.87 10.01
C GLY A 78 -16.10 -17.84 10.54
N ASN A 79 -15.15 -17.29 9.79
CA ASN A 79 -13.75 -17.22 10.17
C ASN A 79 -13.09 -15.89 9.75
N TYR A 80 -12.59 -15.12 10.74
CA TYR A 80 -11.98 -13.81 10.52
C TYR A 80 -10.66 -13.86 9.73
N HIS A 81 -9.82 -14.89 9.93
CA HIS A 81 -8.56 -15.06 9.18
C HIS A 81 -8.81 -15.30 7.70
N ILE A 82 -9.74 -16.21 7.38
CA ILE A 82 -10.14 -16.48 5.99
C ILE A 82 -10.78 -15.23 5.38
N SER A 83 -11.60 -14.52 6.15
CA SER A 83 -12.27 -13.31 5.68
C SER A 83 -11.29 -12.21 5.34
N ALA A 84 -10.27 -11.98 6.19
CA ALA A 84 -9.20 -11.03 5.93
C ALA A 84 -8.42 -11.39 4.66
N LEU A 85 -8.03 -12.66 4.53
CA LEU A 85 -7.35 -13.16 3.34
C LEU A 85 -8.18 -12.94 2.07
N LEU A 86 -9.48 -13.26 2.10
CA LEU A 86 -10.39 -13.09 0.96
C LEU A 86 -10.53 -11.62 0.57
N VAL A 87 -10.77 -10.73 1.53
CA VAL A 87 -10.91 -9.29 1.27
C VAL A 87 -9.64 -8.76 0.61
N THR A 88 -8.46 -9.00 1.18
CA THR A 88 -7.20 -8.55 0.59
C THR A 88 -7.00 -9.14 -0.81
N ASN A 89 -7.28 -10.43 -1.01
CA ASN A 89 -7.09 -11.03 -2.33
C ASN A 89 -8.05 -10.46 -3.38
N ILE A 90 -9.33 -10.23 -3.06
CA ILE A 90 -10.30 -9.61 -3.97
C ILE A 90 -9.79 -8.24 -4.44
N PHE A 91 -9.45 -7.36 -3.50
CA PHE A 91 -8.94 -6.02 -3.83
C PHE A 91 -7.56 -6.09 -4.51
N GLY A 92 -6.73 -7.07 -4.14
CA GLY A 92 -5.46 -7.38 -4.79
C GLY A 92 -5.58 -7.80 -6.26
N TYR A 93 -6.69 -8.38 -6.70
CA TYR A 93 -6.93 -8.60 -8.13
C TYR A 93 -7.60 -7.39 -8.80
N LEU A 94 -8.46 -6.66 -8.09
CA LEU A 94 -9.16 -5.50 -8.64
C LEU A 94 -8.22 -4.35 -8.98
N PHE A 95 -7.24 -4.06 -8.12
CA PHE A 95 -6.31 -2.95 -8.31
C PHE A 95 -5.60 -2.95 -9.68
N PRO A 96 -4.85 -4.00 -10.10
CA PRO A 96 -4.16 -3.99 -11.40
C PRO A 96 -5.14 -3.96 -12.58
N ILE A 97 -6.34 -4.55 -12.43
CA ILE A 97 -7.39 -4.47 -13.45
C ILE A 97 -7.84 -3.02 -13.63
N ILE A 98 -8.04 -2.27 -12.54
CA ILE A 98 -8.42 -0.87 -12.59
C ILE A 98 -7.27 -0.01 -13.10
N VAL A 99 -6.02 -0.29 -12.71
CA VAL A 99 -4.83 0.36 -13.26
C VAL A 99 -4.74 0.14 -14.77
N TYR A 100 -5.04 -1.06 -15.28
CA TYR A 100 -5.10 -1.32 -16.72
C TYR A 100 -6.14 -0.42 -17.40
N LYS A 101 -7.32 -0.25 -16.79
CA LYS A 101 -8.36 0.63 -17.33
C LYS A 101 -8.03 2.11 -17.20
N ALA A 102 -7.26 2.49 -16.18
CA ALA A 102 -6.87 3.87 -15.91
C ALA A 102 -5.64 4.30 -16.70
N LEU A 103 -4.69 3.42 -16.97
CA LEU A 103 -3.42 3.74 -17.62
C LEU A 103 -3.26 2.88 -18.87
N ASP A 104 -2.54 1.78 -18.78
CA ASP A 104 -2.41 0.79 -19.84
C ASP A 104 -2.08 -0.61 -19.28
N TYR A 105 -2.15 -1.63 -20.13
CA TYR A 105 -1.93 -3.02 -19.73
C TYR A 105 -0.50 -3.27 -19.24
N LYS A 106 0.48 -2.61 -19.86
CA LYS A 106 1.89 -2.81 -19.53
C LYS A 106 2.19 -2.26 -18.15
N THR A 107 1.64 -1.09 -17.81
CA THR A 107 1.74 -0.52 -16.47
C THR A 107 1.12 -1.42 -15.41
N ALA A 108 -0.08 -1.95 -15.67
CA ALA A 108 -0.73 -2.90 -14.76
C ALA A 108 0.12 -4.17 -14.55
N LEU A 109 0.63 -4.75 -15.64
CA LEU A 109 1.47 -5.95 -15.60
C LEU A 109 2.77 -5.70 -14.82
N LEU A 110 3.43 -4.57 -15.03
CA LEU A 110 4.67 -4.25 -14.32
C LEU A 110 4.43 -4.03 -12.83
N LEU A 111 3.33 -3.36 -12.50
CA LEU A 111 2.93 -3.10 -11.12
C LEU A 111 2.54 -4.39 -10.38
N GLU A 112 1.77 -5.28 -11.01
CA GLU A 112 1.35 -6.54 -10.36
C GLU A 112 2.51 -7.51 -10.15
N LEU A 113 3.54 -7.41 -10.99
CA LEU A 113 4.78 -8.17 -10.86
C LEU A 113 5.72 -7.60 -9.79
N PHE A 114 5.46 -6.41 -9.27
CA PHE A 114 6.36 -5.77 -8.30
C PHE A 114 6.35 -6.53 -6.96
N PRO A 115 7.52 -6.94 -6.40
CA PRO A 115 7.57 -7.85 -5.24
C PRO A 115 6.75 -7.40 -4.04
N ILE A 116 6.83 -6.12 -3.68
CA ILE A 116 6.09 -5.58 -2.55
C ILE A 116 4.58 -5.61 -2.81
N TYR A 117 4.15 -5.33 -4.05
CA TYR A 117 2.74 -5.43 -4.40
C TYR A 117 2.23 -6.87 -4.24
N ILE A 118 3.00 -7.86 -4.71
CA ILE A 118 2.63 -9.28 -4.61
C ILE A 118 2.44 -9.68 -3.13
N ILE A 119 3.38 -9.29 -2.26
CA ILE A 119 3.32 -9.61 -0.82
C ILE A 119 2.07 -9.00 -0.18
N TYR A 120 1.89 -7.68 -0.30
CA TYR A 120 0.80 -6.94 0.37
C TYR A 120 -0.57 -7.12 -0.31
N SER A 121 -0.63 -7.75 -1.48
CA SER A 121 -1.88 -8.23 -2.09
C SER A 121 -2.16 -9.71 -1.84
N THR A 122 -1.23 -10.43 -1.20
CA THR A 122 -1.39 -11.84 -0.81
C THR A 122 -1.71 -11.96 0.68
N LEU A 123 -0.95 -11.27 1.53
CA LEU A 123 -1.12 -11.26 2.98
C LEU A 123 -2.27 -10.32 3.39
N PRO A 124 -3.03 -10.61 4.46
CA PRO A 124 -4.21 -9.87 4.92
C PRO A 124 -3.91 -8.45 5.45
N TYR A 125 -3.49 -7.57 4.56
CA TYR A 125 -3.26 -6.15 4.79
C TYR A 125 -4.34 -5.27 4.15
N SER A 126 -4.53 -4.08 4.73
CA SER A 126 -5.50 -3.10 4.24
C SER A 126 -5.06 -2.37 2.97
N ASP A 127 -3.77 -2.44 2.60
CA ASP A 127 -3.15 -1.56 1.61
C ASP A 127 -3.87 -1.58 0.25
N VAL A 128 -4.25 -2.76 -0.22
CA VAL A 128 -4.92 -2.94 -1.52
C VAL A 128 -6.27 -2.24 -1.63
N ILE A 129 -6.94 -1.95 -0.51
CA ILE A 129 -8.27 -1.32 -0.50
C ILE A 129 -8.14 0.16 -0.87
N TYR A 130 -7.24 0.88 -0.20
CA TYR A 130 -7.02 2.29 -0.50
C TYR A 130 -6.33 2.44 -1.87
N LEU A 131 -5.41 1.53 -2.25
CA LEU A 131 -4.80 1.51 -3.58
C LEU A 131 -5.85 1.35 -4.69
N THR A 132 -6.80 0.42 -4.51
CA THR A 132 -7.94 0.23 -5.43
C THR A 132 -8.78 1.50 -5.55
N ALA A 133 -9.07 2.14 -4.41
CA ALA A 133 -9.84 3.38 -4.37
C ALA A 133 -9.12 4.51 -5.13
N ILE A 134 -7.82 4.70 -4.91
CA ILE A 134 -7.01 5.67 -5.67
C ILE A 134 -7.01 5.33 -7.16
N ALA A 135 -6.83 4.06 -7.55
CA ALA A 135 -6.87 3.67 -8.95
C ALA A 135 -8.23 4.01 -9.60
N LEU A 136 -9.33 3.87 -8.86
CA LEU A 136 -10.66 4.29 -9.30
C LEU A 136 -10.75 5.81 -9.49
N VAL A 137 -10.11 6.62 -8.64
CA VAL A 137 -10.01 8.07 -8.83
C VAL A 137 -9.41 8.36 -10.22
N PHE A 138 -8.26 7.77 -10.54
CA PHE A 138 -7.60 7.95 -11.83
C PHE A 138 -8.46 7.50 -13.01
N TYR A 139 -9.10 6.34 -12.88
CA TYR A 139 -10.01 5.80 -13.89
C TYR A 139 -11.19 6.74 -14.16
N PHE A 140 -11.86 7.22 -13.12
CA PHE A 140 -13.01 8.11 -13.26
C PHE A 140 -12.62 9.50 -13.78
N LEU A 141 -11.49 10.05 -13.34
CA LEU A 141 -10.96 11.31 -13.87
C LEU A 141 -10.58 11.22 -15.34
N LYS A 142 -10.02 10.09 -15.81
CA LYS A 142 -9.79 9.87 -17.25
C LYS A 142 -11.09 9.87 -18.05
N LYS A 143 -12.19 9.46 -17.44
CA LYS A 143 -13.54 9.48 -18.03
C LYS A 143 -14.26 10.81 -17.82
N GLY A 144 -13.63 11.82 -17.22
CA GLY A 144 -14.27 13.11 -16.90
C GLY A 144 -15.34 13.02 -15.80
N LYS A 145 -15.43 11.90 -15.08
CA LYS A 145 -16.45 11.66 -14.04
C LYS A 145 -15.96 12.13 -12.68
N ILE A 146 -16.22 13.39 -12.34
CA ILE A 146 -15.69 14.02 -11.12
C ILE A 146 -16.33 13.46 -9.84
N LEU A 147 -17.66 13.33 -9.80
CA LEU A 147 -18.37 12.87 -8.60
C LEU A 147 -17.93 11.45 -8.18
N PRO A 148 -17.91 10.42 -9.05
CA PRO A 148 -17.38 9.11 -8.70
C PRO A 148 -15.91 9.13 -8.28
N ALA A 149 -15.08 9.98 -8.89
CA ALA A 149 -13.69 10.16 -8.48
C ALA A 149 -13.58 10.75 -7.06
N SER A 150 -14.43 11.72 -6.74
CA SER A 150 -14.53 12.36 -5.42
C SER A 150 -14.94 11.37 -4.33
N ILE A 151 -15.95 10.52 -4.61
CA ILE A 151 -16.38 9.43 -3.72
C ILE A 151 -15.23 8.43 -3.50
N ALA A 152 -14.58 8.00 -4.58
CA ALA A 152 -13.45 7.07 -4.48
C ALA A 152 -12.28 7.65 -3.66
N MET A 153 -12.02 8.96 -3.77
CA MET A 153 -11.00 9.64 -2.98
C MET A 153 -11.39 9.73 -1.49
N GLY A 154 -12.65 10.03 -1.18
CA GLY A 154 -13.15 10.00 0.19
C GLY A 154 -13.02 8.60 0.82
N PHE A 155 -13.37 7.56 0.07
CA PHE A 155 -13.19 6.17 0.49
C PHE A 155 -11.71 5.79 0.67
N ALA A 156 -10.81 6.30 -0.19
CA ALA A 156 -9.37 6.10 -0.05
C ALA A 156 -8.85 6.72 1.27
N ILE A 157 -9.24 7.96 1.58
CA ILE A 157 -8.87 8.63 2.84
C ILE A 157 -9.42 7.85 4.05
N ALA A 158 -10.67 7.38 3.99
CA ALA A 158 -11.25 6.58 5.06
C ALA A 158 -10.60 5.20 5.25
N SER A 159 -9.88 4.72 4.23
CA SER A 159 -9.14 3.46 4.28
C SER A 159 -7.67 3.67 4.68
N PHE A 160 -7.12 4.86 4.45
CA PHE A 160 -5.75 5.24 4.78
C PHE A 160 -5.63 6.77 4.90
N TYR A 161 -5.62 7.30 6.12
CA TYR A 161 -5.80 8.74 6.38
C TYR A 161 -4.74 9.61 5.70
N SER A 162 -3.49 9.16 5.67
CA SER A 162 -2.37 9.88 5.05
C SER A 162 -2.54 10.09 3.54
N THR A 163 -3.45 9.37 2.88
CA THR A 163 -3.82 9.64 1.47
C THR A 163 -4.36 11.06 1.28
N ALA A 164 -4.88 11.71 2.32
CA ALA A 164 -5.31 13.11 2.27
C ALA A 164 -4.18 14.08 1.85
N LEU A 165 -2.91 13.76 2.13
CA LEU A 165 -1.75 14.55 1.72
C LEU A 165 -1.62 14.68 0.20
N THR A 166 -2.22 13.76 -0.57
CA THR A 166 -2.20 13.79 -2.03
C THR A 166 -3.25 14.71 -2.64
N LEU A 167 -4.25 15.19 -1.87
CA LEU A 167 -5.35 16.01 -2.38
C LEU A 167 -4.90 17.24 -3.19
N PRO A 168 -3.90 18.03 -2.75
CA PRO A 168 -3.45 19.20 -3.52
C PRO A 168 -2.97 18.88 -4.93
N SER A 169 -2.45 17.66 -5.17
CA SER A 169 -1.95 17.26 -6.49
C SER A 169 -3.04 17.25 -7.57
N PHE A 170 -4.32 17.06 -7.17
CA PHE A 170 -5.44 17.01 -8.11
C PHE A 170 -5.81 18.38 -8.70
N VAL A 171 -5.34 19.50 -8.11
CA VAL A 171 -5.51 20.85 -8.66
C VAL A 171 -4.93 20.93 -10.08
N VAL A 172 -3.80 20.24 -10.33
CA VAL A 172 -3.11 20.23 -11.63
C VAL A 172 -4.02 19.72 -12.75
N LYS A 173 -4.78 18.66 -12.48
CA LYS A 173 -5.67 18.02 -13.45
C LYS A 173 -7.03 18.72 -13.55
N LEU A 174 -7.61 19.09 -12.40
CA LEU A 174 -8.99 19.54 -12.31
C LEU A 174 -9.17 21.05 -12.43
N LYS A 175 -8.14 21.84 -12.13
CA LYS A 175 -8.17 23.31 -12.15
C LYS A 175 -9.41 23.82 -11.40
N GLN A 176 -10.30 24.56 -12.07
CA GLN A 176 -11.55 25.10 -11.51
C GLN A 176 -12.49 24.01 -10.97
N SER A 177 -12.45 22.79 -11.52
CA SER A 177 -13.29 21.69 -11.07
C SER A 177 -12.78 21.00 -9.80
N PHE A 178 -11.63 21.43 -9.26
CA PHE A 178 -11.07 20.88 -8.03
C PHE A 178 -12.02 21.07 -6.83
N LEU A 179 -12.70 22.21 -6.74
CA LEU A 179 -13.67 22.47 -5.66
C LEU A 179 -14.81 21.45 -5.67
N LYS A 180 -15.31 21.05 -6.85
CA LYS A 180 -16.34 20.01 -6.97
C LYS A 180 -15.83 18.63 -6.54
N PHE A 181 -14.54 18.38 -6.74
CA PHE A 181 -13.89 17.12 -6.36
C PHE A 181 -13.57 17.03 -4.88
N VAL A 182 -13.19 18.13 -4.23
CA VAL A 182 -12.65 18.08 -2.86
C VAL A 182 -13.75 17.99 -1.78
N ILE A 183 -15.00 18.35 -2.10
CA ILE A 183 -16.12 18.34 -1.14
C ILE A 183 -16.30 17.00 -0.44
N ILE A 184 -16.40 15.88 -1.19
CA ILE A 184 -16.63 14.56 -0.58
C ILE A 184 -15.41 14.10 0.23
N PRO A 185 -14.16 14.18 -0.26
CA PRO A 185 -12.97 13.96 0.55
C PRO A 185 -12.95 14.73 1.87
N LEU A 186 -13.36 16.01 1.85
CA LEU A 186 -13.47 16.81 3.07
C LEU A 186 -14.55 16.27 4.01
N ILE A 187 -15.72 15.90 3.50
CA ILE A 187 -16.79 15.29 4.33
C ILE A 187 -16.28 14.03 5.02
N PHE A 188 -15.56 13.15 4.32
CA PHE A 188 -14.94 11.97 4.92
C PHE A 188 -13.88 12.37 5.97
N GLY A 189 -13.02 13.35 5.67
CA GLY A 189 -12.04 13.88 6.62
C GLY A 189 -12.70 14.43 7.90
N PHE A 190 -13.72 15.26 7.76
CA PHE A 190 -14.51 15.77 8.88
C PHE A 190 -15.17 14.64 9.67
N SER A 191 -15.72 13.63 9.00
CA SER A 191 -16.33 12.47 9.67
C SER A 191 -15.33 11.70 10.53
N ILE A 192 -14.08 11.53 10.05
CA ILE A 192 -13.00 10.90 10.81
C ILE A 192 -12.63 11.75 12.03
N LEU A 193 -12.45 13.06 11.86
CA LEU A 193 -12.15 13.97 12.98
C LEU A 193 -13.27 14.01 14.02
N SER A 194 -14.53 14.01 13.57
CA SER A 194 -15.70 13.93 14.45
C SER A 194 -15.74 12.60 15.20
N TRP A 195 -15.44 11.49 14.54
CA TRP A 195 -15.37 10.18 15.19
C TRP A 195 -14.30 10.15 16.29
N TYR A 196 -13.10 10.68 16.03
CA TYR A 196 -12.07 10.82 17.06
C TYR A 196 -12.52 11.71 18.21
N TYR A 197 -13.10 12.87 17.91
CA TYR A 197 -13.59 13.78 18.95
C TYR A 197 -14.65 13.14 19.85
N VAL A 198 -15.61 12.42 19.26
CA VAL A 198 -16.65 11.69 20.03
C VAL A 198 -16.04 10.54 20.84
N SER A 199 -15.04 9.85 20.30
CA SER A 199 -14.47 8.66 20.94
C SER A 199 -13.44 8.98 22.02
N THR A 200 -12.71 10.11 21.91
CA THR A 200 -11.55 10.40 22.76
C THR A 200 -11.50 11.83 23.29
N GLY A 201 -12.40 12.71 22.85
CA GLY A 201 -12.38 14.14 23.17
C GLY A 201 -11.35 14.96 22.37
N ASN A 202 -10.54 14.32 21.51
CA ASN A 202 -9.51 14.98 20.71
C ASN A 202 -9.69 14.64 19.21
N PRO A 203 -10.01 15.60 18.32
CA PRO A 203 -10.19 15.31 16.89
C PRO A 203 -8.90 14.87 16.20
N PHE A 204 -7.74 15.20 16.76
CA PHE A 204 -6.41 14.91 16.22
C PHE A 204 -5.73 13.72 16.90
N TYR A 205 -6.50 12.88 17.60
CA TYR A 205 -5.97 11.76 18.39
C TYR A 205 -5.13 10.77 17.58
N TYR A 206 -5.40 10.61 16.27
CA TYR A 206 -4.56 9.81 15.37
C TYR A 206 -3.07 10.18 15.44
N PHE A 207 -2.74 11.48 15.41
CA PHE A 207 -1.36 11.94 15.44
C PHE A 207 -0.69 11.71 16.80
N GLU A 208 -1.48 11.77 17.87
CA GLU A 208 -1.02 11.43 19.22
C GLU A 208 -0.67 9.95 19.32
N LEU A 209 -1.50 9.08 18.74
CA LEU A 209 -1.24 7.64 18.64
C LEU A 209 0.02 7.35 17.83
N GLU A 210 0.15 7.92 16.63
CA GLU A 210 1.33 7.75 15.78
C GLU A 210 2.62 8.16 16.52
N ARG A 211 2.60 9.29 17.23
CA ARG A 211 3.75 9.77 18.00
C ARG A 211 4.07 8.87 19.19
N SER A 212 3.06 8.42 19.93
CA SER A 212 3.24 7.75 21.22
C SER A 212 3.53 6.25 21.08
N TYR A 213 2.87 5.57 20.14
CA TYR A 213 3.01 4.12 19.95
C TYR A 213 4.00 3.77 18.84
N TRP A 214 4.09 4.57 17.77
CA TRP A 214 4.95 4.27 16.62
C TRP A 214 6.13 5.23 16.47
N GLY A 215 6.29 6.18 17.40
CA GLY A 215 7.44 7.09 17.44
C GLY A 215 7.50 8.05 16.25
N VAL A 216 6.36 8.32 15.59
CA VAL A 216 6.33 9.13 14.37
C VAL A 216 6.69 10.57 14.67
N LYS A 217 7.67 11.10 13.92
CA LYS A 217 8.09 12.50 13.97
C LYS A 217 8.50 12.96 12.57
N PHE A 218 8.30 14.24 12.29
CA PHE A 218 8.87 14.86 11.10
C PHE A 218 10.35 15.19 11.32
N VAL A 219 11.20 14.78 10.38
CA VAL A 219 12.65 15.00 10.43
C VAL A 219 13.23 15.24 9.04
N ALA A 220 14.49 15.67 8.97
CA ALA A 220 15.21 15.74 7.69
C ALA A 220 15.64 14.33 7.20
N PRO A 221 15.89 14.13 5.89
CA PRO A 221 16.26 12.83 5.33
C PRO A 221 17.51 12.19 5.97
N LEU A 222 18.51 13.00 6.35
CA LEU A 222 19.70 12.50 7.06
C LEU A 222 19.36 11.91 8.43
N ALA A 223 18.43 12.53 9.16
CA ALA A 223 17.97 12.01 10.45
C ALA A 223 17.13 10.73 10.28
N GLN A 224 16.37 10.61 9.19
CA GLN A 224 15.71 9.36 8.83
C GLN A 224 16.71 8.24 8.54
N ALA A 225 17.75 8.52 7.75
CA ALA A 225 18.81 7.55 7.47
C ALA A 225 19.52 7.10 8.76
N ASN A 226 19.82 8.04 9.66
CA ASN A 226 20.39 7.72 10.98
C ASN A 226 19.44 6.86 11.81
N TRP A 227 18.14 7.16 11.80
CA TRP A 227 17.14 6.35 12.49
C TRP A 227 17.03 4.94 11.91
N LEU A 228 17.17 4.77 10.59
CA LEU A 228 17.21 3.44 9.96
C LEU A 228 18.41 2.59 10.42
N MET A 229 19.48 3.24 10.86
CA MET A 229 20.71 2.60 11.34
C MET A 229 20.77 2.40 12.85
N SER A 230 19.91 3.08 13.62
CA SER A 230 20.00 3.15 15.09
C SER A 230 18.65 3.02 15.82
N GLY A 231 17.56 2.80 15.07
CA GLY A 231 16.22 2.68 15.62
C GLY A 231 16.06 1.44 16.49
N TRP A 232 14.97 1.37 17.26
CA TRP A 232 14.71 0.25 18.19
C TRP A 232 14.75 -1.14 17.53
N PHE A 233 14.42 -1.22 16.25
CA PHE A 233 14.40 -2.48 15.51
C PHE A 233 15.82 -2.94 15.17
N THR A 234 16.82 -2.06 15.13
CA THR A 234 18.20 -2.47 14.84
C THR A 234 18.89 -3.12 16.04
N THR A 235 18.27 -3.11 17.23
CA THR A 235 18.77 -3.80 18.42
C THR A 235 18.21 -5.21 18.58
N GLN A 236 17.35 -5.66 17.65
CA GLN A 236 16.78 -7.00 17.67
C GLN A 236 17.61 -7.94 16.80
N HIS A 237 17.70 -9.22 17.18
CA HIS A 237 18.43 -10.25 16.45
C HIS A 237 17.59 -10.84 15.32
N TRP A 238 17.24 -10.00 14.34
CA TRP A 238 16.48 -10.43 13.17
C TRP A 238 17.30 -11.37 12.30
N THR A 239 16.72 -12.50 11.92
CA THR A 239 17.37 -13.45 11.00
C THR A 239 16.46 -13.80 9.83
N ILE A 240 17.05 -13.92 8.64
CA ILE A 240 16.40 -14.46 7.44
C ILE A 240 17.20 -15.67 7.00
N LEU A 241 16.61 -16.87 7.04
CA LEU A 241 17.31 -18.11 6.66
C LEU A 241 18.65 -18.25 7.39
N SER A 242 18.66 -17.95 8.69
CA SER A 242 19.84 -17.96 9.57
C SER A 242 20.90 -16.89 9.27
N LEU A 243 20.64 -15.95 8.36
CA LEU A 243 21.48 -14.77 8.15
C LEU A 243 20.97 -13.61 9.01
N GLU A 244 21.82 -13.09 9.89
CA GLU A 244 21.51 -11.93 10.71
C GLU A 244 21.42 -10.66 9.88
N LEU A 245 20.35 -9.89 10.06
CA LEU A 245 20.19 -8.59 9.44
C LEU A 245 20.90 -7.51 10.23
N ARG A 246 21.76 -6.78 9.54
CA ARG A 246 22.49 -5.64 10.10
C ARG A 246 21.69 -4.36 9.86
N PRO A 247 21.93 -3.30 10.66
CA PRO A 247 21.28 -2.01 10.48
C PRO A 247 21.39 -1.46 9.04
N ILE A 248 22.54 -1.67 8.40
CA ILE A 248 22.80 -1.23 7.02
C ILE A 248 21.86 -1.87 6.00
N ASP A 249 21.39 -3.10 6.25
CA ASP A 249 20.53 -3.82 5.32
C ASP A 249 19.15 -3.15 5.22
N TRP A 250 18.66 -2.56 6.32
CA TRP A 250 17.41 -1.78 6.35
C TRP A 250 17.53 -0.47 5.57
N LEU A 251 18.65 0.24 5.74
CA LEU A 251 18.92 1.47 5.00
C LEU A 251 19.03 1.19 3.49
N ILE A 252 19.84 0.21 3.09
CA ILE A 252 20.01 -0.17 1.69
C ILE A 252 18.66 -0.53 1.06
N ARG A 253 17.89 -1.39 1.73
CA ARG A 253 16.58 -1.81 1.25
C ARG A 253 15.66 -0.61 1.00
N ASN A 254 15.52 0.28 1.97
CA ASN A 254 14.67 1.46 1.85
C ASN A 254 15.13 2.38 0.71
N LEU A 255 16.42 2.70 0.66
CA LEU A 255 17.01 3.54 -0.38
C LEU A 255 16.80 2.93 -1.78
N CYS A 256 16.94 1.62 -1.94
CA CYS A 256 16.69 0.96 -3.22
C CYS A 256 15.27 1.20 -3.73
N PHE A 257 14.25 1.08 -2.86
CA PHE A 257 12.86 1.33 -3.23
C PHE A 257 12.59 2.82 -3.50
N GLU A 258 13.09 3.70 -2.65
CA GLU A 258 12.95 5.15 -2.80
C GLU A 258 13.59 5.64 -4.11
N ILE A 259 14.83 5.24 -4.38
CA ILE A 259 15.55 5.57 -5.62
C ILE A 259 14.79 5.03 -6.83
N PHE A 260 14.32 3.78 -6.78
CA PHE A 260 13.52 3.19 -7.85
C PHE A 260 12.29 4.03 -8.16
N PHE A 261 11.48 4.38 -7.14
CA PHE A 261 10.29 5.18 -7.33
C PHE A 261 10.59 6.63 -7.76
N ILE A 262 11.66 7.26 -7.26
CA ILE A 262 12.09 8.58 -7.72
C ILE A 262 12.45 8.53 -9.21
N ILE A 263 13.27 7.58 -9.64
CA ILE A 263 13.69 7.44 -11.04
C ILE A 263 12.46 7.29 -11.94
N LEU A 264 11.55 6.38 -11.60
CA LEU A 264 10.32 6.18 -12.36
C LEU A 264 9.44 7.43 -12.40
N THR A 265 9.36 8.15 -11.29
CA THR A 265 8.59 9.40 -11.19
C THR A 265 9.19 10.48 -12.08
N LEU A 266 10.51 10.69 -12.03
CA LEU A 266 11.20 11.67 -12.89
C LEU A 266 11.08 11.30 -14.38
N MET A 267 11.08 10.01 -14.72
CA MET A 267 10.88 9.54 -16.09
C MET A 267 9.50 9.88 -16.66
N LEU A 268 8.49 10.21 -15.82
CA LEU A 268 7.19 10.69 -16.31
C LEU A 268 7.30 11.98 -17.13
N LEU A 269 8.32 12.82 -16.88
CA LEU A 269 8.56 14.03 -17.66
C LEU A 269 8.80 13.76 -19.14
N ARG A 270 9.36 12.58 -19.46
CA ARG A 270 9.66 12.12 -20.82
C ARG A 270 8.44 11.58 -21.56
N LEU A 271 7.30 11.39 -20.88
CA LEU A 271 6.09 10.89 -21.51
C LEU A 271 5.47 11.94 -22.45
N LYS A 272 4.90 11.45 -23.54
CA LYS A 272 4.02 12.21 -24.45
C LYS A 272 2.55 12.02 -24.05
N ASP A 273 2.24 12.23 -22.77
CA ASP A 273 0.89 12.17 -22.22
C ASP A 273 0.49 13.55 -21.69
N LYS A 274 -0.74 13.99 -21.98
CA LYS A 274 -1.29 15.27 -21.53
C LYS A 274 -1.39 15.36 -20.00
N ASP A 275 -1.55 14.22 -19.34
CA ASP A 275 -1.73 14.13 -17.89
C ASP A 275 -0.41 13.84 -17.14
N LYS A 276 0.74 13.86 -17.83
CA LYS A 276 2.04 13.52 -17.23
C LYS A 276 2.40 14.36 -16.00
N LEU A 277 2.06 15.65 -16.00
CA LEU A 277 2.32 16.54 -14.86
C LEU A 277 1.45 16.17 -13.66
N PHE A 278 0.21 15.75 -13.90
CA PHE A 278 -0.64 15.26 -12.83
C PHE A 278 -0.07 13.96 -12.24
N TYR A 279 0.38 13.02 -13.07
CA TYR A 279 1.02 11.78 -12.59
C TYR A 279 2.29 12.05 -11.79
N LEU A 280 3.12 12.98 -12.26
CA LEU A 280 4.34 13.40 -11.60
C LEU A 280 4.04 14.01 -10.22
N ILE A 281 3.18 15.03 -10.18
CA ILE A 281 2.89 15.78 -8.95
C ILE A 281 2.16 14.89 -7.93
N TYR A 282 1.25 14.03 -8.39
CA TYR A 282 0.61 13.04 -7.53
C TYR A 282 1.63 12.07 -6.93
N SER A 283 2.51 11.50 -7.75
CA SER A 283 3.50 10.53 -7.27
C SER A 283 4.51 11.18 -6.32
N LEU A 284 4.93 12.42 -6.59
CA LEU A 284 5.76 13.20 -5.68
C LEU A 284 5.04 13.53 -4.36
N SER A 285 3.73 13.79 -4.38
CA SER A 285 2.96 14.03 -3.14
C SER A 285 2.86 12.80 -2.24
N VAL A 286 3.04 11.59 -2.80
CA VAL A 286 3.18 10.35 -2.03
C VAL A 286 4.63 10.20 -1.53
N ILE A 287 5.60 10.35 -2.43
CA ILE A 287 7.01 10.02 -2.18
C ILE A 287 7.67 11.02 -1.22
N ILE A 288 7.46 12.32 -1.43
CA ILE A 288 8.19 13.37 -0.70
C ILE A 288 7.96 13.26 0.81
N PRO A 289 6.71 13.20 1.34
CA PRO A 289 6.49 13.10 2.78
C PRO A 289 7.20 11.91 3.42
N LEU A 290 7.38 10.80 2.70
CA LEU A 290 8.03 9.60 3.21
C LEU A 290 9.53 9.80 3.50
N PHE A 291 10.20 10.78 2.90
CA PHE A 291 11.60 11.11 3.24
C PHE A 291 11.75 11.92 4.53
N PHE A 292 10.65 12.49 5.02
CA PHE A 292 10.67 13.43 6.13
C PHE A 292 10.06 12.87 7.40
N ILE A 293 9.98 11.55 7.54
CA ILE A 293 9.40 10.90 8.72
C ILE A 293 10.39 9.92 9.37
N VAL A 294 10.25 9.74 10.68
CA VAL A 294 10.85 8.64 11.47
C VAL A 294 9.77 7.84 12.19
N GLY A 295 10.17 6.75 12.84
CA GLY A 295 9.26 5.83 13.52
C GLY A 295 8.95 4.61 12.67
N THR A 296 8.16 3.69 13.23
CA THR A 296 7.83 2.40 12.59
C THR A 296 7.35 2.51 11.12
N PRO A 297 6.62 3.57 10.68
CA PRO A 297 6.25 3.73 9.28
C PRO A 297 7.43 3.82 8.30
N VAL A 298 8.63 4.27 8.73
CA VAL A 298 9.81 4.34 7.85
C VAL A 298 10.18 2.97 7.31
N ILE A 299 10.10 1.95 8.16
CA ILE A 299 10.44 0.59 7.76
C ILE A 299 9.35 0.00 6.83
N SER A 300 8.17 0.60 6.82
CA SER A 300 7.07 0.33 5.90
C SER A 300 7.14 1.12 4.57
N ILE A 301 8.13 2.00 4.37
CA ILE A 301 8.21 2.84 3.14
C ILE A 301 8.02 2.04 1.84
N PRO A 302 8.63 0.84 1.65
CA PRO A 302 8.43 0.08 0.42
C PRO A 302 6.95 -0.17 0.07
N ARG A 303 6.09 -0.44 1.07
CA ARG A 303 4.64 -0.61 0.84
C ARG A 303 3.93 0.72 0.63
N LEU A 304 4.30 1.76 1.36
CA LEU A 304 3.68 3.08 1.26
C LEU A 304 3.93 3.74 -0.11
N LEU A 305 5.07 3.43 -0.73
CA LEU A 305 5.42 3.87 -2.08
C LEU A 305 4.49 3.29 -3.17
N LEU A 306 3.77 2.17 -2.92
CA LEU A 306 2.83 1.60 -3.90
C LEU A 306 1.73 2.60 -4.31
N ALA A 307 1.38 3.54 -3.43
CA ALA A 307 0.42 4.59 -3.76
C ALA A 307 0.90 5.49 -4.90
N ALA A 308 2.21 5.58 -5.15
CA ALA A 308 2.84 6.21 -6.30
C ALA A 308 2.86 5.31 -7.55
N PHE A 309 1.90 4.38 -7.70
CA PHE A 309 1.80 3.52 -8.88
C PHE A 309 1.78 4.24 -10.24
N PRO A 310 1.34 5.52 -10.39
CA PRO A 310 1.44 6.20 -11.67
C PRO A 310 2.88 6.28 -12.19
N SER A 311 3.89 6.22 -11.32
CA SER A 311 5.31 6.16 -11.70
C SER A 311 5.62 4.97 -12.62
N PHE A 312 4.93 3.83 -12.48
CA PHE A 312 5.10 2.68 -13.39
C PHE A 312 4.66 2.97 -14.83
N TYR A 313 3.88 4.03 -15.07
CA TYR A 313 3.49 4.44 -16.43
C TYR A 313 4.67 4.92 -17.27
N SER A 314 5.73 5.43 -16.62
CA SER A 314 6.96 5.84 -17.30
C SER A 314 7.80 4.66 -17.82
N LEU A 315 7.56 3.45 -17.30
CA LEU A 315 8.37 2.28 -17.61
C LEU A 315 8.04 1.71 -19.01
N LYS A 316 8.68 2.26 -20.04
CA LYS A 316 8.56 1.79 -21.42
C LYS A 316 9.72 0.82 -21.77
N ILE A 317 9.74 -0.35 -21.13
CA ILE A 317 10.79 -1.36 -21.34
C ILE A 317 10.55 -2.29 -22.55
N ASN A 318 11.61 -2.71 -23.23
CA ASN A 318 11.50 -3.70 -24.32
C ASN A 318 11.34 -5.14 -23.77
N LYS A 319 11.26 -6.15 -24.64
CA LYS A 319 11.06 -7.55 -24.24
C LYS A 319 12.17 -8.09 -23.32
N ILE A 320 13.43 -7.76 -23.60
CA ILE A 320 14.58 -8.24 -22.81
C ILE A 320 14.54 -7.64 -21.40
N TRP A 321 14.33 -6.33 -21.30
CA TRP A 321 14.20 -5.65 -20.00
C TRP A 321 12.97 -6.10 -19.22
N LEU A 322 11.88 -6.45 -19.91
CA LEU A 322 10.70 -7.05 -19.27
C LEU A 322 11.04 -8.42 -18.68
N LEU A 323 11.78 -9.26 -19.40
CA LEU A 323 12.21 -10.56 -18.90
C LEU A 323 13.11 -10.40 -17.66
N ILE A 324 14.09 -9.49 -17.72
CA ILE A 324 14.95 -9.18 -16.56
C ILE A 324 14.10 -8.73 -15.38
N TYR A 325 13.15 -7.80 -15.61
CA TYR A 325 12.25 -7.32 -14.56
C TYR A 325 11.43 -8.44 -13.92
N VAL A 326 10.88 -9.35 -14.72
CA VAL A 326 10.11 -10.52 -14.24
C VAL A 326 11.00 -11.45 -13.41
N ILE A 327 12.19 -11.79 -13.90
CA ILE A 327 13.14 -12.68 -13.20
C ILE A 327 13.56 -12.05 -11.87
N THR A 328 13.96 -10.78 -11.88
CA THR A 328 14.33 -10.05 -10.66
C THR A 328 13.17 -10.01 -9.68
N SER A 329 11.94 -9.75 -10.16
CA SER A 329 10.78 -9.70 -9.27
C SER A 329 10.42 -11.06 -8.69
N ALA A 330 10.51 -12.12 -9.50
CA ALA A 330 10.28 -13.49 -9.05
C ALA A 330 11.32 -13.92 -8.00
N ALA A 331 12.59 -13.53 -8.15
CA ALA A 331 13.64 -13.81 -7.18
C ALA A 331 13.48 -13.00 -5.88
N LEU A 332 13.10 -11.72 -5.98
CA LEU A 332 12.95 -10.83 -4.83
C LEU A 332 11.68 -11.12 -4.02
N THR A 333 10.63 -11.68 -4.61
CA THR A 333 9.35 -11.92 -3.92
C THR A 333 9.50 -12.88 -2.72
N PRO A 334 10.11 -14.08 -2.85
CA PRO A 334 10.40 -14.95 -1.71
C PRO A 334 11.29 -14.28 -0.65
N LEU A 335 12.35 -13.57 -1.09
CA LEU A 335 13.29 -12.91 -0.19
C LEU A 335 12.58 -11.86 0.69
N PHE A 336 11.78 -10.98 0.09
CA PHE A 336 11.01 -9.99 0.82
C PHE A 336 9.85 -10.60 1.62
N THR A 337 9.32 -11.74 1.20
CA THR A 337 8.35 -12.50 2.01
C THR A 337 8.99 -12.97 3.30
N PHE A 338 10.19 -13.55 3.25
CA PHE A 338 10.90 -13.96 4.46
C PHE A 338 11.31 -12.76 5.32
N TRP A 339 11.75 -11.67 4.70
CA TRP A 339 12.02 -10.44 5.43
C TRP A 339 10.78 -9.95 6.18
N GLN A 340 9.64 -9.95 5.51
CA GLN A 340 8.37 -9.53 6.10
C GLN A 340 7.92 -10.48 7.22
N ILE A 341 8.07 -11.80 7.08
CA ILE A 341 7.56 -12.74 8.09
C ILE A 341 8.49 -12.87 9.30
N TYR A 342 9.81 -12.91 9.09
CA TYR A 342 10.78 -13.26 10.13
C TYR A 342 11.56 -12.08 10.68
N ALA A 343 11.91 -11.11 9.84
CA ALA A 343 12.80 -10.04 10.26
C ALA A 343 12.07 -8.78 10.66
N PHE A 344 10.87 -8.55 10.13
CA PHE A 344 10.26 -7.27 10.34
C PHE A 344 9.55 -7.25 11.72
N PHE A 345 8.80 -8.28 12.19
CA PHE A 345 8.08 -8.36 13.51
C PHE A 345 8.02 -9.81 14.12
N SER A 346 9.15 -10.53 14.24
CA SER A 346 9.19 -11.79 15.04
C SER A 346 9.14 -11.55 16.54
#